data_AF-A0A7C7W348-F1
#
_entry.id   AF-A0A7C7W348-F1
#
_cell.length_a   1.000
_cell.length_b   1.000
_cell.length_c   1.000
_cell.angle_alpha   90.00
_cell.angle_beta   90.00
_cell.angle_gamma   90.00
#
_symmetry.space_group_name_H-M   'P 1'
#
loop_
_entity.id
_entity.type
_entity.pdbx_description
1 polymer ?
#
loop_
_entity_poly.entity_id
_entity_poly.type
_entity_poly.pdbx_seq_one_letter_code
_entity_poly.pdbx_strand_id
1 'polypeptide(L)'
;MLMRILDRLPEGTVAVSGGLLVNGLAAYTFITLASRDLGAAAYTPVGLLWALSFLLGPGFFQPLEQETARVIAGRSANGLGSVIRPAAILGGSLALALAVVAVVAAPWIVDSLFAGQGILFVALLLVLVGLGTGHLVRGVLAGLGHFGGYARYFIGDGIGRLLLVGIGSLVLTDDVAVYGLAVGGAPFLGVAAALTGRRSAARGSEASQPVPGIVAPGRRAELGALAPAMGFLLVASVSTAIVLNVSPLTVELLAGPTQREEAGRFLNALLVARVPLFFFQAVQASLLPKL
;
A
#
# COMPACT_ATOMS: atom_id res chain seq x y z
N MET A 1 28.90 16.04 -10.42
CA MET A 1 28.75 14.58 -10.60
C MET A 1 27.35 14.10 -10.25
N LEU A 2 26.79 14.49 -9.09
CA LEU A 2 25.45 14.09 -8.64
C LEU A 2 24.32 14.49 -9.61
N MET A 3 24.26 15.74 -10.09
CA MET A 3 23.23 16.21 -11.04
C MET A 3 23.20 15.37 -12.34
N ARG A 4 24.37 15.04 -12.90
CA ARG A 4 24.47 14.17 -14.10
C ARG A 4 23.93 12.76 -13.90
N ILE A 5 23.90 12.26 -12.66
CA ILE A 5 23.31 10.94 -12.34
C ILE A 5 21.79 11.09 -12.22
N LEU A 6 21.32 12.16 -11.57
CA LEU A 6 19.89 12.44 -11.42
C LEU A 6 19.21 12.66 -12.79
N ASP A 7 19.89 13.32 -13.73
CA ASP A 7 19.39 13.57 -15.08
C ASP A 7 19.21 12.28 -15.92
N ARG A 8 19.83 11.17 -15.50
CA ARG A 8 19.69 9.85 -16.14
C ARG A 8 18.57 9.00 -15.55
N LEU A 9 17.97 9.42 -14.44
CA LEU A 9 16.88 8.68 -13.82
C LEU A 9 15.59 8.89 -14.63
N PRO A 10 14.70 7.87 -14.68
CA PRO A 10 13.40 8.05 -15.31
C PRO A 10 12.62 9.19 -14.62
N GLU A 11 11.78 9.86 -15.41
CA GLU A 11 10.95 10.96 -14.92
C GLU A 11 10.15 10.57 -13.67
N GLY A 12 10.09 11.49 -12.69
CA GLY A 12 9.39 11.25 -11.44
C GLY A 12 10.18 10.51 -10.37
N THR A 13 11.30 9.83 -10.70
CA THR A 13 12.10 9.06 -9.73
C THR A 13 12.53 9.90 -8.53
N VAL A 14 12.96 11.14 -8.75
CA VAL A 14 13.38 12.05 -7.67
C VAL A 14 12.21 12.43 -6.76
N ALA A 15 11.05 12.77 -7.34
CA ALA A 15 9.87 13.13 -6.58
C ALA A 15 9.36 11.96 -5.73
N VAL A 16 9.25 10.77 -6.33
CA VAL A 16 8.80 9.56 -5.63
C VAL A 16 9.81 9.15 -4.54
N SER A 17 11.12 9.24 -4.83
CA SER A 17 12.18 8.99 -3.83
C SER A 17 12.07 9.95 -2.65
N GLY A 18 11.79 11.24 -2.89
CA GLY A 18 11.57 12.22 -1.81
C GLY A 18 10.38 11.85 -0.93
N GLY A 19 9.25 11.44 -1.53
CA GLY A 19 8.08 10.96 -0.78
C GLY A 19 8.38 9.68 0.02
N LEU A 20 9.12 8.74 -0.56
CA LEU A 20 9.57 7.51 0.11
C LEU A 20 10.52 7.80 1.27
N LEU A 21 11.44 8.77 1.13
CA LEU A 21 12.34 9.17 2.21
C LEU A 21 11.54 9.69 3.41
N VAL A 22 10.57 10.59 3.19
CA VAL A 22 9.69 11.09 4.24
C VAL A 22 8.89 9.95 4.88
N ASN A 23 8.34 9.05 4.06
CA ASN A 23 7.61 7.88 4.56
C ASN A 23 8.50 6.97 5.41
N GLY A 24 9.74 6.71 4.98
CA GLY A 24 10.70 5.89 5.70
C GLY A 24 11.10 6.50 7.05
N LEU A 25 11.35 7.81 7.10
CA LEU A 25 11.62 8.53 8.34
C LEU A 25 10.42 8.47 9.29
N ALA A 26 9.20 8.71 8.76
CA ALA A 26 7.99 8.64 9.56
C ALA A 26 7.70 7.21 10.07
N ALA A 27 7.97 6.19 9.24
CA ALA A 27 7.88 4.78 9.62
C ALA A 27 8.86 4.44 10.75
N TYR A 28 10.11 4.89 10.64
CA TYR A 28 11.12 4.68 11.69
C TYR A 28 10.69 5.34 13.01
N THR A 29 10.21 6.59 12.96
CA THR A 29 9.66 7.28 14.13
C THR A 29 8.48 6.52 14.73
N PHE A 30 7.54 6.08 13.89
CA PHE A 30 6.37 5.32 14.33
C PHE A 30 6.76 4.03 15.06
N ILE A 31 7.65 3.22 14.48
CA ILE A 31 8.13 1.96 15.08
C ILE A 31 8.88 2.23 16.39
N THR A 32 9.68 3.31 16.44
CA THR A 32 10.41 3.70 17.65
C THR A 32 9.46 4.10 18.77
N LEU A 33 8.42 4.90 18.46
CA LEU A 33 7.41 5.30 19.43
C LEU A 33 6.58 4.08 19.89
N ALA A 34 6.08 3.28 18.95
CA ALA A 34 5.27 2.10 19.25
C ALA A 34 6.02 1.09 20.13
N SER A 35 7.28 0.80 19.81
CA SER A 35 8.09 -0.14 20.60
C SER A 35 8.42 0.39 22.00
N ARG A 36 8.62 1.71 22.14
CA ARG A 36 8.89 2.36 23.42
C ARG A 36 7.65 2.43 24.31
N ASP A 37 6.51 2.83 23.74
CA ASP A 37 5.29 3.09 24.49
C ASP A 37 4.60 1.79 24.92
N LEU A 38 4.58 0.78 24.04
CA LEU A 38 3.89 -0.49 24.30
C LEU A 38 4.77 -1.50 25.08
N GLY A 39 6.10 -1.35 25.01
CA GLY A 39 7.03 -2.39 25.44
C GLY A 39 6.97 -3.63 24.53
N ALA A 40 7.91 -4.56 24.71
CA ALA A 40 8.13 -5.66 23.76
C ALA A 40 6.89 -6.54 23.54
N ALA A 41 6.20 -6.93 24.62
CA ALA A 41 5.08 -7.86 24.55
C ALA A 41 3.85 -7.27 23.81
N ALA A 42 3.44 -6.04 24.12
CA ALA A 42 2.29 -5.42 23.47
C ALA A 42 2.64 -4.83 22.09
N TYR A 43 3.93 -4.58 21.83
CA TYR A 43 4.41 -4.18 20.50
C TYR A 43 4.35 -5.32 19.48
N THR A 44 4.67 -6.57 19.86
CA THR A 44 4.69 -7.73 18.95
C THR A 44 3.46 -7.82 18.02
N PRO A 45 2.21 -7.81 18.52
CA PRO A 45 1.05 -7.94 17.64
C PRO A 45 0.85 -6.74 16.70
N VAL A 46 1.24 -5.53 17.11
CA VAL A 46 1.27 -4.34 16.23
C VAL A 46 2.36 -4.47 15.17
N GLY A 47 3.53 -4.98 15.53
CA GLY A 47 4.61 -5.30 14.62
C GLY A 47 4.23 -6.36 13.59
N LEU A 48 3.44 -7.36 13.99
CA LEU A 48 2.90 -8.38 13.08
C LEU A 48 1.87 -7.78 12.11
N LEU A 49 0.98 -6.91 12.56
CA LEU A 49 0.08 -6.15 11.68
C LEU A 49 0.87 -5.32 10.66
N TRP A 50 1.94 -4.66 11.10
CA TRP A 50 2.85 -3.92 10.24
C TRP A 50 3.50 -4.85 9.20
N ALA A 51 4.07 -5.99 9.61
CA ALA A 51 4.66 -6.97 8.71
C ALA A 51 3.64 -7.52 7.68
N LEU A 52 2.43 -7.84 8.14
CA LEU A 52 1.31 -8.26 7.30
C LEU A 52 0.97 -7.20 6.25
N SER A 53 1.05 -5.91 6.57
CA SER A 53 0.82 -4.83 5.60
C SER A 53 1.81 -4.86 4.42
N PHE A 54 3.07 -5.19 4.67
CA PHE A 54 4.11 -5.33 3.63
C PHE A 54 4.01 -6.64 2.84
N LEU A 55 3.47 -7.69 3.45
CA LEU A 55 3.17 -8.94 2.76
C LEU A 55 1.93 -8.77 1.86
N LEU A 56 0.83 -8.29 2.43
CA LEU A 56 -0.48 -8.26 1.80
C LEU A 56 -0.63 -7.11 0.80
N GLY A 57 -0.09 -5.92 1.13
CA GLY A 57 -0.18 -4.73 0.28
C GLY A 57 0.48 -4.94 -1.08
N PRO A 58 1.81 -4.90 -1.16
CA PRO A 58 2.53 -5.19 -2.40
C PRO A 58 2.18 -6.57 -2.99
N GLY A 59 2.14 -7.63 -2.16
CA GLY A 59 1.95 -9.00 -2.67
C GLY A 59 0.67 -9.20 -3.47
N PHE A 60 -0.44 -8.59 -3.08
CA PHE A 60 -1.72 -8.75 -3.77
C PHE A 60 -2.09 -7.57 -4.66
N PHE A 61 -1.65 -6.35 -4.33
CA PHE A 61 -2.13 -5.13 -5.00
C PHE A 61 -1.08 -4.44 -5.86
N GLN A 62 0.20 -4.80 -5.79
CA GLN A 62 1.20 -4.31 -6.74
C GLN A 62 0.89 -4.70 -8.20
N PRO A 63 0.41 -5.91 -8.52
CA PRO A 63 -0.02 -6.25 -9.88
C PRO A 63 -1.09 -5.32 -10.43
N LEU A 64 -2.06 -4.94 -9.58
CA LEU A 64 -3.11 -3.99 -9.94
C LEU A 64 -2.52 -2.63 -10.26
N GLU A 65 -1.59 -2.14 -9.45
CA GLU A 65 -0.87 -0.89 -9.68
C GLU A 65 -0.11 -0.92 -11.02
N GLN A 66 0.67 -1.97 -11.24
CA GLN A 66 1.51 -2.15 -12.43
C GLN A 66 0.68 -2.17 -13.71
N GLU A 67 -0.35 -3.01 -13.73
CA GLU A 67 -1.19 -3.19 -14.91
C GLU A 67 -2.05 -1.95 -15.20
N THR A 68 -2.56 -1.30 -14.15
CA THR A 68 -3.28 -0.03 -14.30
C THR A 68 -2.38 1.06 -14.89
N ALA A 69 -1.14 1.18 -14.39
CA ALA A 69 -0.17 2.15 -14.90
C ALA A 69 0.16 1.88 -16.38
N ARG A 70 0.47 0.63 -16.71
CA ARG A 70 0.83 0.17 -18.07
C ARG A 70 -0.29 0.45 -19.08
N VAL A 71 -1.54 0.14 -18.73
CA VAL A 71 -2.67 0.31 -19.66
C VAL A 71 -3.07 1.78 -19.83
N ILE A 72 -2.90 2.61 -18.80
CA ILE A 72 -3.16 4.05 -18.88
C ILE A 72 -2.04 4.78 -19.63
N ALA A 73 -0.80 4.30 -19.55
CA ALA A 73 0.33 4.91 -20.23
C ALA A 73 0.05 5.08 -21.73
N GLY A 74 0.25 6.30 -22.24
CA GLY A 74 0.01 6.64 -23.65
C GLY A 74 -1.46 6.81 -24.07
N ARG A 75 -2.43 6.68 -23.16
CA ARG A 75 -3.84 6.97 -23.46
C ARG A 75 -4.17 8.45 -23.24
N SER A 76 -5.05 8.98 -24.10
CA SER A 76 -5.68 10.28 -23.87
C SER A 76 -6.52 10.26 -22.58
N ALA A 77 -6.65 11.40 -21.91
CA ALA A 77 -7.49 11.55 -20.72
C ALA A 77 -8.96 11.17 -20.97
N ASN A 78 -9.40 11.26 -22.22
CA ASN A 78 -10.71 10.79 -22.66
C ASN A 78 -10.73 9.25 -22.67
N GLY A 79 -11.59 8.66 -21.83
CA GLY A 79 -11.78 7.21 -21.77
C GLY A 79 -11.08 6.49 -20.61
N LEU A 80 -10.42 7.21 -19.68
CA LEU A 80 -9.80 6.58 -18.50
C LEU A 80 -10.78 5.76 -17.64
N GLY A 81 -12.07 6.11 -17.67
CA GLY A 81 -13.12 5.36 -16.97
C GLY A 81 -13.21 3.89 -17.40
N SER A 82 -12.91 3.57 -18.66
CA SER A 82 -12.91 2.19 -19.20
C SER A 82 -11.76 1.33 -18.66
N VAL A 83 -10.80 1.93 -17.94
CA VAL A 83 -9.66 1.23 -17.32
C VAL A 83 -9.79 1.28 -15.80
N ILE A 84 -10.06 2.46 -15.25
CA ILE A 84 -10.16 2.67 -13.80
C ILE A 84 -11.30 1.85 -13.20
N ARG A 85 -12.45 1.75 -13.87
CA ARG A 85 -13.61 1.03 -13.33
C ARG A 85 -13.37 -0.49 -13.28
N PRO A 86 -12.93 -1.17 -14.36
CA PRO A 86 -12.52 -2.58 -14.28
C PRO A 86 -11.41 -2.84 -13.27
N ALA A 87 -10.37 -1.99 -13.22
CA ALA A 87 -9.28 -2.11 -12.25
C ALA A 87 -9.80 -1.99 -10.80
N ALA A 88 -10.71 -1.04 -10.53
CA ALA A 88 -11.37 -0.91 -9.23
C ALA A 88 -12.22 -2.12 -8.87
N ILE A 89 -12.92 -2.72 -9.84
CA ILE A 89 -13.70 -3.95 -9.62
C ILE A 89 -12.77 -5.11 -9.28
N LEU A 90 -11.68 -5.31 -10.04
CA LEU A 90 -10.72 -6.40 -9.80
C LEU A 90 -10.02 -6.22 -8.46
N GLY A 91 -9.49 -5.03 -8.18
CA GLY A 91 -8.85 -4.70 -6.91
C GLY A 91 -9.80 -4.81 -5.71
N GLY A 92 -11.03 -4.30 -5.84
CA GLY A 92 -12.05 -4.39 -4.81
C GLY A 92 -12.52 -5.83 -4.57
N SER A 93 -12.65 -6.64 -5.63
CA SER A 93 -12.99 -8.06 -5.51
C SER A 93 -11.88 -8.84 -4.81
N LEU A 94 -10.62 -8.53 -5.12
CA LEU A 94 -9.47 -9.14 -4.45
C LEU A 94 -9.40 -8.75 -2.97
N ALA A 95 -9.58 -7.47 -2.65
CA ALA A 95 -9.64 -6.99 -1.27
C ALA A 95 -10.78 -7.65 -0.49
N LEU A 96 -11.96 -7.79 -1.10
CA LEU A 96 -13.10 -8.47 -0.51
C LEU A 96 -12.79 -9.96 -0.27
N ALA A 97 -12.20 -10.65 -1.24
CA ALA A 97 -11.82 -12.06 -1.08
C ALA A 97 -10.82 -12.24 0.08
N LEU A 98 -9.80 -11.38 0.17
CA LEU A 98 -8.84 -11.40 1.28
C LEU A 98 -9.51 -11.09 2.63
N ALA A 99 -10.44 -10.14 2.66
CA ALA A 99 -11.20 -9.82 3.87
C ALA A 99 -12.08 -10.99 4.32
N VAL A 100 -12.75 -11.68 3.38
CA VAL A 100 -13.54 -12.89 3.70
C VAL A 100 -12.65 -13.99 4.26
N VAL A 101 -11.48 -14.24 3.63
CA VAL A 101 -10.51 -15.20 4.15
C VAL A 101 -10.04 -14.81 5.55
N ALA A 102 -9.74 -13.53 5.79
CA ALA A 102 -9.36 -13.04 7.10
C ALA A 102 -10.47 -13.21 8.15
N VAL A 103 -11.74 -12.96 7.78
CA VAL A 103 -12.90 -13.15 8.67
C VAL A 103 -13.11 -14.62 9.01
N VAL A 104 -12.99 -15.52 8.04
CA VAL A 104 -13.07 -16.97 8.29
C VAL A 104 -11.93 -17.43 9.22
N ALA A 105 -10.73 -16.87 9.04
CA ALA A 105 -9.57 -17.15 9.88
C ALA A 105 -9.51 -16.30 11.17
N ALA A 106 -10.52 -15.47 11.45
CA ALA A 106 -10.44 -14.44 12.50
C ALA A 106 -10.14 -15.00 13.90
N PRO A 107 -10.76 -16.10 14.38
CA PRO A 107 -10.42 -16.64 15.70
C PRO A 107 -8.93 -16.97 15.81
N TRP A 108 -8.38 -17.64 14.80
CA TRP A 108 -6.96 -17.98 14.77
C TRP A 108 -6.06 -16.75 14.65
N ILE A 109 -6.39 -15.79 13.77
CA ILE A 109 -5.61 -14.55 13.61
C ILE A 109 -5.60 -13.75 14.92
N VAL A 110 -6.77 -13.57 15.54
CA VAL A 110 -6.88 -12.78 16.77
C VAL A 110 -6.14 -13.46 17.91
N ASP A 111 -6.39 -14.75 18.14
CA ASP A 111 -5.82 -15.45 19.29
C ASP A 111 -4.32 -15.72 19.13
N SER A 112 -3.89 -16.11 17.93
CA SER A 112 -2.51 -16.57 17.69
C SER A 112 -1.57 -15.46 17.23
N LEU A 113 -2.03 -14.52 16.39
CA LEU A 113 -1.17 -13.45 15.85
C LEU A 113 -1.33 -12.13 16.61
N PHE A 114 -2.55 -11.81 17.05
CA PHE A 114 -2.83 -10.57 17.74
C PHE A 114 -2.98 -10.71 19.25
N ALA A 115 -2.66 -11.89 19.81
CA ALA A 115 -2.69 -12.15 21.25
C ALA A 115 -4.01 -11.73 21.93
N GLY A 116 -5.14 -11.96 21.25
CA GLY A 116 -6.48 -11.60 21.71
C GLY A 116 -6.92 -10.17 21.39
N GLN A 117 -6.06 -9.34 20.78
CA GLN A 117 -6.36 -7.94 20.47
C GLN A 117 -7.25 -7.80 19.22
N GLY A 118 -8.57 -7.96 19.41
CA GLY A 118 -9.54 -7.91 18.32
C GLY A 118 -9.54 -6.60 17.51
N ILE A 119 -9.12 -5.47 18.10
CA ILE A 119 -9.02 -4.19 17.39
C ILE A 119 -7.97 -4.24 16.26
N LEU A 120 -6.92 -5.04 16.41
CA LEU A 120 -5.90 -5.22 15.37
C LEU A 120 -6.43 -5.99 14.16
N PHE A 121 -7.46 -6.82 14.36
CA PHE A 121 -8.17 -7.44 13.24
C PHE A 121 -8.98 -6.40 12.44
N VAL A 122 -9.61 -5.43 13.10
CA VAL A 122 -10.25 -4.29 12.41
C VAL A 122 -9.20 -3.49 11.64
N ALA A 123 -8.05 -3.22 12.26
CA ALA A 123 -6.95 -2.54 11.59
C ALA A 123 -6.42 -3.32 10.38
N LEU A 124 -6.34 -4.65 10.43
CA LEU A 124 -5.98 -5.50 9.30
C LEU A 124 -6.97 -5.34 8.12
N LEU A 125 -8.27 -5.29 8.39
CA LEU A 125 -9.27 -5.05 7.35
C LEU A 125 -9.11 -3.65 6.74
N LEU A 126 -8.81 -2.64 7.56
CA LEU A 126 -8.51 -1.29 7.09
C LEU A 126 -7.25 -1.27 6.22
N VAL A 127 -6.19 -2.00 6.59
CA VAL A 127 -4.98 -2.18 5.77
C VAL A 127 -5.33 -2.73 4.39
N LEU A 128 -6.15 -3.80 4.30
CA LEU A 128 -6.52 -4.41 3.02
C LEU A 128 -7.24 -3.42 2.10
N VAL A 129 -8.24 -2.71 2.62
CA VAL A 129 -9.02 -1.75 1.84
C VAL A 129 -8.18 -0.52 1.49
N GLY A 130 -7.43 0.01 2.45
CA GLY A 130 -6.61 1.20 2.30
C GLY A 130 -5.47 0.99 1.31
N LEU A 131 -4.71 -0.10 1.44
CA LEU A 131 -3.62 -0.42 0.50
C LEU A 131 -4.14 -0.82 -0.88
N GLY A 132 -5.24 -1.58 -0.97
CA GLY A 132 -5.86 -1.88 -2.26
C GLY A 132 -6.26 -0.61 -3.02
N THR A 133 -6.89 0.35 -2.33
CA THR A 133 -7.21 1.67 -2.89
C THR A 133 -5.94 2.46 -3.23
N GLY A 134 -4.96 2.46 -2.34
CA GLY A 134 -3.69 3.17 -2.52
C GLY A 134 -2.89 2.70 -3.72
N HIS A 135 -2.78 1.39 -3.93
CA HIS A 135 -2.13 0.80 -5.11
C HIS A 135 -2.86 1.15 -6.41
N LEU A 136 -4.20 1.11 -6.42
CA LEU A 136 -4.97 1.55 -7.59
C LEU A 136 -4.72 3.02 -7.91
N VAL A 137 -4.80 3.89 -6.90
CA VAL A 137 -4.57 5.34 -7.07
C VAL A 137 -3.16 5.62 -7.56
N ARG A 138 -2.15 4.94 -7.01
CA ARG A 138 -0.77 5.03 -7.46
C ARG A 138 -0.59 4.56 -8.90
N GLY A 139 -1.26 3.48 -9.29
CA GLY A 139 -1.22 2.97 -10.67
C GLY A 139 -1.79 3.98 -11.66
N VAL A 140 -2.93 4.59 -11.32
CA VAL A 140 -3.52 5.68 -12.12
C VAL A 140 -2.58 6.88 -12.21
N LEU A 141 -1.98 7.30 -11.10
CA LEU A 141 -1.06 8.44 -11.09
C LEU A 141 0.21 8.17 -11.89
N ALA A 142 0.79 6.97 -11.76
CA ALA A 142 1.97 6.57 -12.52
C ALA A 142 1.68 6.50 -14.03
N GLY A 143 0.55 5.89 -14.43
CA GLY A 143 0.15 5.82 -15.84
C GLY A 143 -0.09 7.19 -16.49
N LEU A 144 -0.53 8.18 -15.70
CA LEU A 144 -0.70 9.58 -16.14
C LEU A 144 0.58 10.42 -16.04
N GLY A 145 1.70 9.86 -15.54
CA GLY A 145 2.92 10.62 -15.29
C GLY A 145 2.83 11.61 -14.12
N HIS A 146 1.79 11.51 -13.28
CA HIS A 146 1.53 12.41 -12.16
C HIS A 146 2.33 12.03 -10.89
N PHE A 147 3.66 11.98 -11.01
CA PHE A 147 4.55 11.51 -9.94
C PHE A 147 4.55 12.39 -8.67
N GLY A 148 4.15 13.66 -8.78
CA GLY A 148 3.95 14.52 -7.59
C GLY A 148 2.74 14.10 -6.74
N GLY A 149 1.67 13.59 -7.36
CA GLY A 149 0.56 12.95 -6.62
C GLY A 149 1.01 11.64 -5.98
N TYR A 150 1.80 10.86 -6.71
CA TYR A 150 2.37 9.60 -6.21
C TYR A 150 3.27 9.85 -4.98
N ALA A 151 4.17 10.83 -5.04
CA ALA A 151 5.01 11.21 -3.91
C ALA A 151 4.18 11.64 -2.68
N ARG A 152 3.11 12.43 -2.90
CA ARG A 152 2.18 12.85 -1.83
C ARG A 152 1.44 11.68 -1.19
N TYR A 153 1.19 10.58 -1.91
CA TYR A 153 0.67 9.36 -1.29
C TYR A 153 1.58 8.88 -0.16
N PHE A 154 2.88 8.74 -0.43
CA PHE A 154 3.83 8.25 0.57
C PHE A 154 4.00 9.23 1.73
N ILE A 155 4.01 10.53 1.45
CA ILE A 155 4.05 11.56 2.50
C ILE A 155 2.79 11.45 3.39
N GLY A 156 1.61 11.33 2.77
CA GLY A 156 0.33 11.22 3.47
C GLY A 156 0.21 9.93 4.27
N ASP A 157 0.71 8.80 3.75
CA ASP A 157 0.76 7.53 4.50
C ASP A 157 1.68 7.65 5.72
N GLY A 158 2.93 8.09 5.52
CA GLY A 158 3.91 8.18 6.60
C GLY A 158 3.54 9.20 7.67
N ILE A 159 3.33 10.46 7.28
CA ILE A 159 2.99 11.54 8.23
C ILE A 159 1.59 11.34 8.78
N GLY A 160 0.64 10.90 7.96
CA GLY A 160 -0.71 10.59 8.40
C GLY A 160 -0.75 9.55 9.50
N ARG A 161 0.12 8.52 9.43
CA ARG A 161 0.28 7.54 10.51
C ARG A 161 0.63 8.20 11.85
N LEU A 162 1.62 9.11 11.86
CA LEU A 162 2.02 9.82 13.08
C LEU A 162 0.92 10.76 13.59
N LEU A 163 0.19 11.41 12.68
CA LEU A 163 -0.97 12.23 13.03
C LEU A 163 -2.08 11.38 13.66
N LEU A 164 -2.35 10.19 13.13
CA LEU A 164 -3.33 9.26 13.69
C LEU A 164 -2.92 8.75 15.07
N VAL A 165 -1.63 8.49 15.30
CA VAL A 165 -1.12 8.20 16.66
C VAL A 165 -1.40 9.38 17.58
N GLY A 166 -1.00 10.60 17.20
CA GLY A 166 -1.19 11.78 18.03
C GLY A 166 -2.67 12.05 18.36
N ILE A 167 -3.57 11.92 17.38
CA ILE A 167 -5.02 12.06 17.61
C ILE A 167 -5.56 10.91 18.45
N GLY A 168 -5.16 9.67 18.14
CA GLY A 168 -5.58 8.47 18.84
C GLY A 168 -5.21 8.52 20.32
N SER A 169 -3.99 8.93 20.67
CA SER A 169 -3.53 9.07 22.06
C SER A 169 -4.32 10.11 22.87
N LEU A 170 -5.06 11.02 22.22
CA LEU A 170 -5.94 11.99 22.90
C LEU A 170 -7.36 11.45 23.13
N VAL A 171 -7.78 10.43 22.39
CA VAL A 171 -9.17 9.97 22.33
C VAL A 171 -9.34 8.53 22.85
N LEU A 172 -8.34 7.69 22.65
CA LEU A 172 -8.33 6.28 23.03
C LEU A 172 -7.47 6.07 24.26
N THR A 173 -7.89 5.16 25.12
CA THR A 173 -7.16 4.77 26.33
C THR A 173 -6.30 3.52 26.15
N ASP A 174 -6.48 2.81 25.04
CA ASP A 174 -5.74 1.60 24.70
C ASP A 174 -4.67 1.93 23.65
N ASP A 175 -3.41 1.93 24.07
CA ASP A 175 -2.28 2.26 23.21
C ASP A 175 -2.14 1.27 22.04
N VAL A 176 -2.49 -0.02 22.22
CA VAL A 176 -2.46 -1.01 21.13
C VAL A 176 -3.45 -0.63 20.05
N ALA A 177 -4.65 -0.17 20.44
CA ALA A 177 -5.65 0.33 19.51
C ALA A 177 -5.16 1.59 18.77
N VAL A 178 -4.52 2.54 19.46
CA VAL A 178 -3.95 3.76 18.85
C VAL A 178 -2.99 3.40 17.72
N TYR A 179 -1.98 2.58 18.04
CA TYR A 179 -0.95 2.22 17.08
C TYR A 179 -1.50 1.33 15.96
N GLY A 180 -2.33 0.34 16.29
CA GLY A 180 -2.95 -0.55 15.29
C GLY A 180 -3.83 0.20 14.29
N LEU A 181 -4.74 1.05 14.78
CA LEU A 181 -5.61 1.85 13.91
C LEU A 181 -4.84 2.89 13.11
N ALA A 182 -3.73 3.41 13.62
CA ALA A 182 -2.83 4.26 12.83
C ALA A 182 -2.21 3.50 11.66
N VAL A 183 -1.79 2.24 11.83
CA VAL A 183 -1.33 1.38 10.72
C VAL A 183 -2.43 1.17 9.68
N GLY A 184 -3.64 0.83 10.13
CA GLY A 184 -4.78 0.59 9.24
C GLY A 184 -5.30 1.85 8.54
N GLY A 185 -5.26 3.00 9.21
CA GLY A 185 -5.81 4.28 8.73
C GLY A 185 -4.86 5.06 7.83
N ALA A 186 -3.55 4.89 7.99
CA ALA A 186 -2.53 5.66 7.27
C ALA A 186 -2.69 5.63 5.73
N PRO A 187 -2.97 4.48 5.08
CA PRO A 187 -3.12 4.44 3.62
C PRO A 187 -4.25 5.35 3.10
N PHE A 188 -5.31 5.57 3.88
CA PHE A 188 -6.41 6.46 3.49
C PHE A 188 -5.98 7.93 3.48
N LEU A 189 -5.13 8.34 4.43
CA LEU A 189 -4.52 9.67 4.42
C LEU A 189 -3.53 9.83 3.26
N GLY A 190 -2.81 8.75 2.90
CA GLY A 190 -2.04 8.68 1.67
C GLY A 190 -2.90 8.90 0.43
N VAL A 191 -4.02 8.18 0.30
CA VAL A 191 -4.97 8.37 -0.80
C VAL A 191 -5.51 9.80 -0.84
N ALA A 192 -5.93 10.35 0.31
CA ALA A 192 -6.43 11.72 0.39
C ALA A 192 -5.37 12.74 -0.07
N ALA A 193 -4.13 12.60 0.41
CA ALA A 193 -3.01 13.45 0.03
C ALA A 193 -2.69 13.33 -1.47
N ALA A 194 -2.70 12.13 -2.03
CA ALA A 194 -2.46 11.89 -3.45
C ALA A 194 -3.49 12.59 -4.36
N LEU A 195 -4.73 12.71 -3.88
CA LEU A 195 -5.85 13.28 -4.63
C LEU A 195 -6.02 14.80 -4.42
N THR A 196 -5.32 15.42 -3.47
CA THR A 196 -5.34 16.89 -3.32
C THR A 196 -4.87 17.59 -4.61
N GLY A 197 -5.52 18.70 -4.98
CA GLY A 197 -5.20 19.47 -6.19
C GLY A 197 -5.84 18.98 -7.49
N ARG A 198 -6.52 17.82 -7.51
CA ARG A 198 -7.23 17.33 -8.72
C ARG A 198 -8.61 17.96 -8.96
N ARG A 199 -9.19 18.61 -7.94
CA ARG A 199 -10.50 19.30 -8.05
C ARG A 199 -10.49 20.45 -9.07
N SER A 200 -9.33 21.03 -9.37
CA SER A 200 -9.23 22.14 -10.33
C SER A 200 -9.20 21.67 -11.79
N ALA A 201 -8.66 20.48 -12.09
CA ALA A 201 -8.62 19.94 -13.45
C ALA A 201 -9.98 19.35 -13.90
N ALA A 202 -10.78 18.83 -12.97
CA ALA A 202 -12.12 18.31 -13.26
C ALA A 202 -13.17 19.39 -13.57
N ARG A 203 -12.89 20.67 -13.26
CA ARG A 203 -13.74 21.80 -13.65
C ARG A 203 -13.41 22.38 -15.02
N GLY A 204 -12.31 21.96 -15.66
CA GLY A 204 -11.85 22.49 -16.95
C GLY A 204 -12.04 21.56 -18.15
N SER A 205 -12.49 20.32 -17.93
CA SER A 205 -12.81 19.42 -19.04
C SER A 205 -14.29 19.56 -19.37
N GLU A 206 -14.63 20.59 -20.15
CA GLU A 206 -15.92 20.68 -20.82
C GLU A 206 -16.19 19.38 -21.57
N ALA A 207 -17.45 18.96 -21.53
CA ALA A 207 -17.95 17.75 -22.15
C ALA A 207 -17.52 17.67 -23.63
N SER A 208 -16.52 16.84 -23.93
CA SER A 208 -16.27 16.42 -25.29
C SER A 208 -17.49 15.64 -25.76
N GLN A 209 -18.14 16.13 -26.83
CA GLN A 209 -19.32 15.50 -27.40
C GLN A 209 -19.03 14.04 -27.76
N PRO A 210 -20.00 13.12 -27.55
CA PRO A 210 -19.82 11.73 -27.94
C PRO A 210 -19.65 11.66 -29.46
N VAL A 211 -18.49 11.16 -29.93
CA VAL A 211 -18.28 10.82 -31.33
C VAL A 211 -19.23 9.67 -31.67
N PRO A 212 -20.21 9.84 -32.57
CA PRO A 212 -21.13 8.78 -32.94
C PRO A 212 -20.37 7.68 -33.70
N GLY A 213 -20.42 6.44 -33.20
CA GLY A 213 -19.97 5.26 -33.97
C GLY A 213 -18.95 4.34 -33.30
N ILE A 214 -18.37 4.70 -32.16
CA ILE A 214 -17.52 3.77 -31.40
C ILE A 214 -18.37 3.05 -30.36
N VAL A 215 -18.66 1.77 -30.60
CA VAL A 215 -19.26 0.90 -29.58
C VAL A 215 -18.23 0.78 -28.45
N ALA A 216 -18.51 1.41 -27.31
CA ALA A 216 -17.69 1.26 -26.12
C ALA A 216 -17.58 -0.25 -25.79
N PRO A 217 -16.37 -0.79 -25.55
CA PRO A 217 -16.22 -2.19 -25.21
C PRO A 217 -17.14 -2.57 -24.05
N GLY A 218 -17.84 -3.69 -24.16
CA GLY A 218 -18.68 -4.17 -23.06
C GLY A 218 -17.82 -4.47 -21.83
N ARG A 219 -18.39 -4.32 -20.61
CA ARG A 219 -17.71 -4.55 -19.32
C ARG A 219 -16.87 -5.85 -19.27
N ARG A 220 -17.35 -6.93 -19.91
CA ARG A 220 -16.63 -8.21 -19.98
C ARG A 220 -15.35 -8.13 -20.82
N ALA A 221 -15.36 -7.37 -21.91
CA ALA A 221 -14.18 -7.16 -22.75
C ALA A 221 -13.13 -6.31 -22.04
N GLU A 222 -13.54 -5.27 -21.31
CA GLU A 222 -12.63 -4.44 -20.51
C GLU A 222 -11.95 -5.24 -19.38
N LEU A 223 -12.71 -6.09 -18.67
CA LEU A 223 -12.17 -6.99 -17.65
C LEU A 223 -11.25 -8.06 -18.26
N GLY A 224 -11.63 -8.62 -19.41
CA GLY A 224 -10.85 -9.63 -20.13
C GLY A 224 -9.50 -9.12 -20.65
N ALA A 225 -9.37 -7.80 -20.85
CA ALA A 225 -8.10 -7.19 -21.26
C ALA A 225 -7.08 -7.07 -20.11
N LEU A 226 -7.53 -6.93 -18.87
CA LEU A 226 -6.67 -6.74 -17.69
C LEU A 226 -6.39 -8.07 -16.95
N ALA A 227 -7.39 -8.94 -16.85
CA ALA A 227 -7.34 -10.13 -15.99
C ALA A 227 -6.20 -11.13 -16.29
N PRO A 228 -5.86 -11.45 -17.56
CA PRO A 228 -4.83 -12.45 -17.85
C PRO A 228 -3.42 -12.03 -17.39
N ALA A 229 -3.06 -10.76 -17.61
CA ALA A 229 -1.78 -10.21 -17.15
C ALA A 229 -1.71 -10.17 -15.62
N MET A 230 -2.82 -9.80 -14.97
CA MET A 230 -2.90 -9.76 -13.51
C MET A 230 -2.71 -11.15 -12.86
N GLY A 231 -3.16 -12.23 -13.49
CA GLY A 231 -3.01 -13.59 -12.93
C GLY A 231 -1.56 -14.00 -12.72
N PHE A 232 -0.71 -13.89 -13.75
CA PHE A 232 0.71 -14.22 -13.65
C PHE A 232 1.46 -13.25 -12.75
N LEU A 233 1.16 -11.95 -12.85
CA LEU A 233 1.76 -10.94 -11.98
C LEU A 233 1.39 -11.16 -10.51
N LEU A 234 0.17 -11.61 -10.22
CA LEU A 234 -0.26 -11.92 -8.87
C LEU A 234 0.50 -13.12 -8.30
N VAL A 235 0.65 -14.21 -9.07
CA VAL A 235 1.44 -15.37 -8.61
C VAL A 235 2.89 -14.96 -8.32
N ALA A 236 3.51 -14.22 -9.22
CA ALA A 236 4.88 -13.73 -9.04
C ALA A 236 4.98 -12.80 -7.82
N SER A 237 4.08 -11.82 -7.71
CA SER A 237 4.09 -10.82 -6.63
C SER A 237 3.83 -11.43 -5.26
N VAL A 238 2.86 -12.34 -5.13
CA VAL A 238 2.60 -13.07 -3.88
C VAL A 238 3.81 -13.92 -3.51
N SER A 239 4.40 -14.64 -4.47
CA SER A 239 5.59 -15.47 -4.22
C SER A 239 6.77 -14.62 -3.72
N THR A 240 7.05 -13.50 -4.40
CA THR A 240 8.07 -12.54 -3.95
C THR A 240 7.75 -11.98 -2.57
N ALA A 241 6.50 -11.58 -2.32
CA ALA A 241 6.10 -11.01 -1.05
C ALA A 241 6.26 -12.02 0.09
N ILE A 242 5.91 -13.29 -0.12
CA ILE A 242 6.14 -14.38 0.83
C ILE A 242 7.64 -14.51 1.12
N VAL A 243 8.49 -14.66 0.09
CA VAL A 243 9.94 -14.80 0.28
C VAL A 243 10.53 -13.62 1.08
N LEU A 244 10.08 -12.41 0.78
CA LEU A 244 10.62 -11.22 1.43
C LEU A 244 10.04 -10.98 2.83
N ASN A 245 8.80 -11.39 3.12
CA ASN A 245 8.05 -10.97 4.31
C ASN A 245 7.54 -12.08 5.22
N VAL A 246 7.74 -13.35 4.88
CA VAL A 246 7.28 -14.45 5.75
C VAL A 246 8.08 -14.54 7.06
N SER A 247 9.32 -14.05 7.07
CA SER A 247 10.25 -14.30 8.18
C SER A 247 9.77 -13.79 9.56
N PRO A 248 9.19 -12.59 9.74
CA PRO A 248 8.68 -12.19 11.05
C PRO A 248 7.51 -13.07 11.52
N LEU A 249 6.65 -13.51 10.60
CA LEU A 249 5.55 -14.43 10.92
C LEU A 249 6.09 -15.80 11.33
N THR A 250 7.08 -16.33 10.60
CA THR A 250 7.70 -17.62 10.94
C THR A 250 8.39 -17.58 12.30
N VAL A 251 9.09 -16.50 12.62
CA VAL A 251 9.74 -16.34 13.93
C VAL A 251 8.69 -16.33 15.05
N GLU A 252 7.59 -15.59 14.90
CA GLU A 252 6.51 -15.59 15.91
C GLU A 252 5.88 -16.98 16.07
N LEU A 253 5.55 -17.65 14.97
CA LEU A 253 4.88 -18.95 15.01
C LEU A 253 5.76 -20.08 15.58
N LEU A 254 7.09 -19.93 15.50
CA LEU A 254 8.05 -20.90 16.03
C LEU A 254 8.60 -20.53 17.40
N ALA A 255 8.39 -19.29 17.87
CA ALA A 255 8.93 -18.82 19.13
C ALA A 255 8.32 -19.59 20.32
N GLY A 256 9.17 -20.14 21.19
CA GLY A 256 8.74 -20.74 22.44
C GLY A 256 8.24 -19.70 23.47
N PRO A 257 7.65 -20.14 24.60
CA PRO A 257 7.08 -19.24 25.62
C PRO A 257 8.07 -18.20 26.19
N THR A 258 9.37 -18.51 26.16
CA THR A 258 10.47 -17.65 26.65
C THR A 258 11.09 -16.77 25.55
N GLN A 259 10.72 -16.95 24.29
CA GLN A 259 11.32 -16.30 23.12
C GLN A 259 10.41 -15.29 22.42
N ARG A 260 9.23 -14.99 22.97
CA ARG A 260 8.26 -14.07 22.35
C ARG A 260 8.81 -12.65 22.08
N GLU A 261 9.85 -12.22 22.78
CA GLU A 261 10.53 -10.95 22.49
C GLU A 261 11.42 -10.99 21.23
N GLU A 262 11.81 -12.18 20.76
CA GLU A 262 12.73 -12.34 19.62
C GLU A 262 12.07 -11.92 18.30
N ALA A 263 10.77 -12.14 18.12
CA ALA A 263 10.04 -11.74 16.92
C ALA A 263 10.06 -10.22 16.71
N GLY A 264 9.81 -9.43 17.76
CA GLY A 264 9.89 -7.97 17.71
C GLY A 264 11.31 -7.46 17.41
N ARG A 265 12.34 -8.10 18.00
CA ARG A 265 13.75 -7.76 17.71
C ARG A 265 14.14 -8.09 16.27
N PHE A 266 13.71 -9.26 15.79
CA PHE A 266 13.93 -9.70 14.40
C PHE A 266 13.27 -8.74 13.40
N LEU A 267 12.02 -8.34 13.68
CA LEU A 267 11.30 -7.36 12.85
C LEU A 267 12.07 -6.04 12.74
N ASN A 268 12.58 -5.52 13.86
CA ASN A 268 13.37 -4.29 13.87
C ASN A 268 14.66 -4.41 13.04
N ALA A 269 15.38 -5.53 13.15
CA ALA A 269 16.57 -5.79 12.32
C ALA A 269 16.22 -5.88 10.82
N LEU A 270 15.12 -6.55 10.49
CA LEU A 270 14.64 -6.70 9.12
C LEU A 270 14.24 -5.35 8.49
N LEU A 271 13.68 -4.44 9.27
CA LEU A 271 13.31 -3.10 8.81
C LEU A 271 14.54 -2.31 8.35
N VAL A 272 15.65 -2.38 9.10
CA VAL A 272 16.91 -1.74 8.72
C VAL A 272 17.47 -2.37 7.44
N ALA A 273 17.46 -3.70 7.35
CA ALA A 273 17.94 -4.43 6.17
C ALA A 273 17.16 -4.09 4.88
N ARG A 274 15.89 -3.67 5.00
CA ARG A 274 15.02 -3.36 3.86
C ARG A 274 15.12 -1.94 3.33
N VAL A 275 15.86 -1.05 4.00
CA VAL A 275 16.01 0.35 3.56
C VAL A 275 16.39 0.45 2.07
N PRO A 276 17.38 -0.32 1.54
CA PRO A 276 17.71 -0.26 0.11
C PRO A 276 16.58 -0.74 -0.80
N LEU A 277 15.86 -1.79 -0.41
CA LEU A 277 14.74 -2.36 -1.17
C LEU A 277 13.59 -1.36 -1.30
N PHE A 278 13.33 -0.55 -0.27
CA PHE A 278 12.30 0.49 -0.32
C PHE A 278 12.61 1.56 -1.36
N PHE A 279 13.87 1.99 -1.48
CA PHE A 279 14.24 2.96 -2.51
C PHE A 279 14.14 2.42 -3.93
N PHE A 280 14.27 1.09 -4.13
CA PHE A 280 14.07 0.48 -5.44
C PHE A 280 12.63 0.65 -5.97
N GLN A 281 11.65 0.83 -5.08
CA GLN A 281 10.26 1.09 -5.48
C GLN A 281 10.12 2.37 -6.30
N ALA A 282 10.94 3.40 -6.03
CA ALA A 282 10.94 4.64 -6.81
C ALA A 282 11.31 4.40 -8.29
N VAL A 283 12.26 3.50 -8.52
CA VAL A 283 12.73 3.12 -9.86
C VAL A 283 11.67 2.27 -10.57
N GLN A 284 11.07 1.32 -9.86
CA GLN A 284 9.97 0.51 -10.44
C GLN A 284 8.78 1.39 -10.87
N ALA A 285 8.35 2.30 -10.00
CA ALA A 285 7.21 3.18 -10.26
C ALA A 285 7.41 4.08 -11.49
N SER A 286 8.65 4.55 -11.72
CA SER A 286 8.97 5.45 -12.83
C SER A 286 9.26 4.73 -14.15
N LEU A 287 9.63 3.44 -14.10
CA LEU A 287 9.84 2.60 -15.28
C LEU A 287 8.56 1.95 -15.80
N LEU A 288 7.60 1.65 -14.92
CA LEU A 288 6.34 0.96 -15.27
C LEU A 288 5.57 1.56 -16.46
N PRO A 289 5.45 2.90 -16.61
CA PRO A 289 4.74 3.48 -17.75
C PRO A 289 5.47 3.33 -19.10
N LYS A 290 6.71 2.85 -19.10
CA LYS A 290 7.59 2.79 -20.29
C LYS A 290 7.83 1.36 -20.80
N LEU A 291 7.27 0.36 -20.14
CA LEU A 291 7.36 -1.07 -20.47
C LEU A 291 6.06 -1.56 -21.09
#